data_AF-A0A7Y3DKR9-F1
#
_entry.id   AF-A0A7Y3DKR9-F1
#
_cell.length_a   1.000
_cell.length_b   1.000
_cell.length_c   1.000
_cell.angle_alpha   90.00
_cell.angle_beta   90.00
_cell.angle_gamma   90.00
#
_symmetry.space_group_name_H-M   'P 1'
#
loop_
_entity.id
_entity.type
_entity.pdbx_description
1 polymer ?
#
loop_
_entity_poly.entity_id
_entity_poly.type
_entity_poly.pdbx_seq_one_letter_code
_entity_poly.pdbx_strand_id
1 'polypeptide(L)'
;MGTLLVVAACSSDGPASESNPTEPVSSVTTLTPDQYAEEAQVLMRRCIEDAGFVALEDQGLLRWNTGDQTERFGEVLGECERSVEERLPVPTWSDEYLYEQLIAVAECLEGQGVSVPDPPSKAAYLDGAWWDPYDAAGFFTGSPEMTELVAQCGRMNPPS
;
A
#
# COMPACT_ATOMS: atom_id res chain seq x y z
N MET A 1 38.73 -29.58 -39.85
CA MET A 1 37.48 -29.18 -40.53
C MET A 1 36.83 -30.45 -41.05
N GLY A 2 35.71 -30.87 -40.47
CA GLY A 2 35.02 -32.11 -40.83
C GLY A 2 33.50 -31.98 -40.68
N THR A 3 32.78 -32.55 -41.66
CA THR A 3 31.35 -32.94 -41.69
C THR A 3 30.36 -31.75 -41.78
N LEU A 4 29.64 -31.41 -42.87
CA LEU A 4 28.99 -32.09 -44.02
C LEU A 4 27.66 -32.80 -43.67
N LEU A 5 26.59 -32.48 -44.43
CA LEU A 5 25.28 -33.14 -44.65
C LEU A 5 24.04 -32.46 -44.00
N VAL A 6 22.85 -32.36 -44.60
CA VAL A 6 22.36 -32.44 -46.00
C VAL A 6 20.90 -31.91 -46.05
N VAL A 7 20.53 -31.48 -47.25
CA VAL A 7 19.25 -30.99 -47.81
C VAL A 7 18.03 -31.90 -47.55
N ALA A 8 16.83 -31.32 -47.35
CA ALA A 8 15.62 -31.60 -48.17
C ALA A 8 14.35 -30.87 -47.70
N ALA A 9 13.68 -30.32 -48.72
CA ALA A 9 12.35 -29.73 -48.86
C ALA A 9 11.20 -30.16 -47.93
N CYS A 10 10.27 -29.22 -47.72
CA CYS A 10 8.84 -29.48 -47.90
C CYS A 10 8.18 -28.28 -48.62
N SER A 11 7.56 -28.57 -49.76
CA SER A 11 6.60 -27.71 -50.44
C SER A 11 5.21 -27.86 -49.80
N SER A 12 4.43 -26.80 -49.98
CA SER A 12 3.00 -26.80 -50.33
C SER A 12 1.97 -26.40 -49.26
N ASP A 13 1.04 -25.61 -49.79
CA ASP A 13 -0.37 -25.43 -49.43
C ASP A 13 -0.77 -24.32 -48.44
N GLY A 14 -1.72 -23.50 -48.93
CA GLY A 14 -2.23 -22.30 -48.31
C GLY A 14 -3.34 -22.55 -47.27
N PRO A 15 -4.34 -21.65 -47.23
CA PRO A 15 -4.63 -20.80 -46.09
C PRO A 15 -5.40 -21.54 -45.00
N ALA A 16 -4.84 -21.56 -43.79
CA ALA A 16 -5.62 -21.77 -42.58
C ALA A 16 -5.79 -20.39 -41.92
N SER A 17 -7.03 -19.90 -41.96
CA SER A 17 -7.51 -18.92 -40.99
C SER A 17 -7.28 -19.49 -39.59
N GLU A 18 -6.13 -19.19 -39.00
CA GLU A 18 -5.98 -19.26 -37.56
C GLU A 18 -6.44 -17.91 -37.05
N SER A 19 -7.73 -17.86 -36.72
CA SER A 19 -8.30 -16.90 -35.80
C SER A 19 -7.43 -16.90 -34.56
N ASN A 20 -6.40 -16.04 -34.55
CA ASN A 20 -5.67 -15.75 -33.33
C ASN A 20 -6.73 -15.28 -32.34
N PRO A 21 -7.00 -15.99 -31.25
CA PRO A 21 -7.78 -15.40 -30.19
C PRO A 21 -6.93 -14.22 -29.73
N THR A 22 -7.38 -13.01 -30.04
CA THR A 22 -6.99 -11.80 -29.34
C THR A 22 -7.02 -12.17 -27.87
N GLU A 23 -5.85 -12.39 -27.28
CA GLU A 23 -5.75 -12.46 -25.84
C GLU A 23 -6.41 -11.19 -25.34
N PRO A 24 -7.43 -11.27 -24.49
CA PRO A 24 -7.93 -10.07 -23.86
C PRO A 24 -6.76 -9.51 -23.07
N VAL A 25 -6.21 -8.38 -23.54
CA VAL A 25 -5.35 -7.52 -22.72
C VAL A 25 -6.27 -6.95 -21.65
N SER A 26 -6.55 -7.78 -20.67
CA SER A 26 -7.34 -7.47 -19.48
C SER A 26 -6.62 -8.13 -18.33
N SER A 27 -5.51 -7.52 -17.99
CA SER A 27 -4.97 -7.62 -16.65
C SER A 27 -4.76 -6.19 -16.19
N VAL A 28 -5.87 -5.49 -15.95
CA VAL A 28 -5.88 -4.56 -14.82
C VAL A 28 -5.58 -5.47 -13.64
N THR A 29 -4.30 -5.54 -13.28
CA THR A 29 -3.88 -6.33 -12.13
C THR A 29 -4.38 -5.54 -10.93
N THR A 30 -5.52 -5.93 -10.39
CA THR A 30 -5.95 -5.42 -9.09
C THR A 30 -4.89 -5.88 -8.11
N LEU A 31 -4.08 -4.94 -7.63
CA LEU A 31 -3.09 -5.22 -6.58
C LEU A 31 -3.83 -5.78 -5.36
N THR A 32 -3.28 -6.80 -4.72
CA THR A 32 -3.72 -7.12 -3.35
C THR A 32 -3.41 -5.91 -2.46
N PRO A 33 -4.09 -5.74 -1.32
CA PRO A 33 -3.86 -4.51 -0.59
C PRO A 33 -2.48 -4.47 0.09
N ASP A 34 -1.82 -5.62 0.31
CA ASP A 34 -0.39 -5.70 0.62
C ASP A 34 0.49 -5.16 -0.51
N GLN A 35 0.23 -5.61 -1.75
CA GLN A 35 0.97 -5.15 -2.93
C GLN A 35 0.76 -3.65 -3.17
N TYR A 36 -0.47 -3.16 -2.97
CA TYR A 36 -0.76 -1.73 -3.03
C TYR A 36 0.03 -0.95 -1.96
N ALA A 37 0.03 -1.42 -0.71
CA ALA A 37 0.76 -0.76 0.37
C ALA A 37 2.27 -0.71 0.11
N GLU A 38 2.87 -1.81 -0.36
CA GLU A 38 4.29 -1.85 -0.72
C GLU A 38 4.62 -0.91 -1.87
N GLU A 39 3.83 -0.92 -2.94
CA GLU A 39 4.06 -0.07 -4.12
C GLU A 39 3.85 1.41 -3.80
N ALA A 40 2.81 1.74 -3.02
CA ALA A 40 2.54 3.09 -2.54
C ALA A 40 3.70 3.61 -1.67
N GLN A 41 4.24 2.79 -0.76
CA GLN A 41 5.39 3.16 0.06
C GLN A 41 6.64 3.43 -0.80
N VAL A 42 6.90 2.61 -1.82
CA VAL A 42 8.04 2.80 -2.72
C VAL A 42 7.90 4.10 -3.53
N LEU A 43 6.71 4.37 -4.08
CA LEU A 43 6.43 5.59 -4.84
C LEU A 43 6.50 6.83 -3.95
N MET A 44 5.91 6.79 -2.76
CA MET A 44 5.94 7.87 -1.78
C MET A 44 7.38 8.22 -1.40
N ARG A 45 8.18 7.20 -1.04
CA ARG A 45 9.58 7.39 -0.65
C ARG A 45 10.37 8.07 -1.76
N ARG A 46 10.27 7.57 -2.99
CA ARG A 46 10.98 8.12 -4.15
C ARG A 46 10.60 9.57 -4.40
N CYS A 47 9.32 9.90 -4.35
CA CYS A 47 8.85 11.26 -4.57
C CYS A 47 9.43 12.25 -3.54
N ILE A 48 9.45 11.86 -2.27
CA ILE A 48 9.99 12.71 -1.19
C ILE A 48 11.52 12.83 -1.29
N GLU A 49 12.22 11.75 -1.67
CA GLU A 49 13.66 11.76 -1.92
C GLU A 49 14.04 12.64 -3.13
N ASP A 50 13.27 12.58 -4.22
CA ASP A 50 13.44 13.42 -5.41
C ASP A 50 13.22 14.92 -5.10
N ALA A 51 12.37 15.24 -4.12
CA ALA A 51 12.17 16.60 -3.61
C ALA A 51 13.33 17.09 -2.71
N GLY A 52 14.28 16.22 -2.38
CA GLY A 52 15.50 16.52 -1.65
C GLY A 52 15.44 16.24 -0.14
N PHE A 53 14.40 15.55 0.34
CA PHE A 53 14.31 15.13 1.74
C PHE A 53 14.96 13.75 1.92
N VAL A 54 15.75 13.59 2.97
CA VAL A 54 16.47 12.35 3.24
C VAL A 54 15.69 11.49 4.21
N ALA A 55 15.42 10.24 3.81
CA ALA A 55 14.94 9.21 4.70
C ALA A 55 16.03 8.82 5.71
N LEU A 56 15.66 8.77 6.98
CA LEU A 56 16.43 8.22 8.07
C LEU A 56 15.75 6.93 8.53
N GLU A 57 16.54 5.88 8.74
CA GLU A 57 16.07 4.69 9.42
C GLU A 57 16.36 4.81 10.92
N ASP A 58 15.32 4.72 11.72
CA ASP A 58 15.40 4.74 13.18
C ASP A 58 14.57 3.57 13.71
N GLN A 59 15.24 2.57 14.30
CA GLN A 59 14.60 1.37 14.85
C GLN A 59 13.70 0.63 13.86
N GLY A 60 14.07 0.60 12.58
CA GLY A 60 13.28 -0.04 11.54
C GLY A 60 12.05 0.75 11.10
N LEU A 61 11.94 2.02 11.51
CA LEU A 61 10.95 2.97 11.03
C LEU A 61 11.62 4.00 10.11
N LEU A 62 10.89 4.37 9.07
CA LEU A 62 11.29 5.48 8.21
C LEU A 62 10.91 6.80 8.88
N ARG A 63 11.87 7.71 9.04
CA ARG A 63 11.64 9.11 9.42
C ARG A 63 12.21 10.02 8.35
N TRP A 64 11.63 11.21 8.20
CA TRP A 64 12.11 12.20 7.24
C TRP A 64 12.93 13.28 7.94
N ASN A 65 14.15 13.53 7.47
CA ASN A 65 14.93 14.66 7.94
C ASN A 65 14.42 15.95 7.29
N THR A 66 13.60 16.70 8.03
CA THR A 66 12.98 17.94 7.55
C THR A 66 13.80 19.18 7.86
N GLY A 67 14.74 19.12 8.81
CA GLY A 67 15.45 20.31 9.32
C GLY A 67 14.48 21.44 9.66
N ASP A 68 14.75 22.64 9.16
CA ASP A 68 13.87 23.81 9.32
C ASP A 68 12.78 23.92 8.24
N GLN A 69 12.62 22.91 7.37
CA GLN A 69 11.75 22.93 6.19
C GLN A 69 10.41 22.20 6.41
N THR A 70 9.86 22.23 7.62
CA THR A 70 8.61 21.51 7.95
C THR A 70 7.42 21.90 7.07
N GLU A 71 7.26 23.19 6.76
CA GLU A 71 6.17 23.67 5.90
C GLU A 71 6.30 23.13 4.47
N ARG A 72 7.49 23.27 3.87
CA ARG A 72 7.81 22.71 2.55
C ARG A 72 7.66 21.19 2.52
N PHE A 73 8.02 20.50 3.61
CA PHE A 73 7.84 19.06 3.71
C PHE A 73 6.36 18.67 3.65
N GLY A 74 5.47 19.42 4.33
CA GLY A 74 4.02 19.19 4.25
C GLY A 74 3.47 19.38 2.83
N GLU A 75 3.93 20.39 2.10
CA GLU A 75 3.56 20.62 0.69
C GLU A 75 4.01 19.45 -0.21
N VAL A 76 5.26 19.02 -0.06
CA VAL A 76 5.83 17.88 -0.80
C VAL A 76 5.08 16.59 -0.47
N LEU A 77 4.76 16.35 0.81
CA LEU A 77 4.00 15.17 1.22
C LEU A 77 2.64 15.13 0.50
N GLY A 78 1.88 16.23 0.52
CA GLY A 78 0.58 16.30 -0.16
C GLY A 78 0.68 16.23 -1.69
N GLU A 79 1.78 16.69 -2.29
CA GLU A 79 2.07 16.48 -3.72
C GLU A 79 2.37 15.01 -4.04
N CYS A 80 3.16 14.35 -3.20
CA CYS A 80 3.52 12.96 -3.35
C CYS A 80 2.32 12.03 -3.16
N GLU A 81 1.46 12.29 -2.17
CA GLU A 81 0.19 11.57 -1.97
C GLU A 81 -0.67 11.61 -3.24
N ARG A 82 -0.92 12.80 -3.79
CA ARG A 82 -1.67 12.94 -5.05
C ARG A 82 -1.00 12.22 -6.20
N SER A 83 0.33 12.28 -6.32
CA SER A 83 1.04 11.57 -7.40
C SER A 83 0.94 10.04 -7.26
N VAL A 84 0.93 9.52 -6.03
CA VAL A 84 0.72 8.09 -5.77
C VAL A 84 -0.70 7.69 -6.15
N GLU A 85 -1.71 8.46 -5.74
CA GLU A 85 -3.12 8.23 -6.07
C GLU A 85 -3.40 8.26 -7.58
N GLU A 86 -2.69 9.11 -8.32
CA GLU A 86 -2.79 9.16 -9.79
C GLU A 86 -2.18 7.93 -10.48
N ARG A 87 -1.16 7.31 -9.86
CA ARG A 87 -0.38 6.20 -10.45
C ARG A 87 -0.90 4.83 -10.02
N LEU A 88 -1.38 4.73 -8.79
CA LEU A 88 -1.96 3.51 -8.25
C LEU A 88 -3.47 3.72 -8.12
N PRO A 89 -4.30 2.92 -8.79
CA PRO A 89 -5.73 2.99 -8.59
C PRO A 89 -6.01 2.77 -7.10
N VAL A 90 -6.56 3.77 -6.42
CA VAL A 90 -6.93 3.66 -5.01
C VAL A 90 -7.89 2.49 -4.89
N PRO A 91 -7.53 1.41 -4.16
CA PRO A 91 -8.45 0.32 -3.95
C PRO A 91 -9.64 0.86 -3.16
N THR A 92 -10.84 0.73 -3.71
CA THR A 92 -12.06 0.96 -2.94
C THR A 92 -12.20 -0.21 -1.97
N TRP A 93 -11.75 0.00 -0.74
CA TRP A 93 -12.02 -0.90 0.36
C TRP A 93 -13.48 -0.75 0.79
N SER A 94 -14.14 -1.84 1.13
CA SER A 94 -15.49 -1.74 1.68
C SER A 94 -15.42 -1.19 3.10
N ASP A 95 -16.46 -0.49 3.54
CA ASP A 95 -16.54 0.02 4.90
C ASP A 95 -16.51 -1.13 5.92
N GLU A 96 -17.00 -2.32 5.54
CA GLU A 96 -16.85 -3.53 6.36
C GLU A 96 -15.40 -3.96 6.53
N TYR A 97 -14.61 -3.93 5.46
CA TYR A 97 -13.20 -4.26 5.50
C TYR A 97 -12.44 -3.26 6.36
N LEU A 98 -12.71 -1.96 6.18
CA LEU A 98 -12.13 -0.90 7.00
C LEU A 98 -12.45 -1.10 8.49
N TYR A 99 -13.72 -1.37 8.82
CA TYR A 99 -14.13 -1.62 10.20
C TYR A 99 -13.39 -2.80 10.81
N GLU A 100 -13.27 -3.92 10.09
CA GLU A 100 -12.55 -5.11 10.56
C GLU A 100 -11.07 -4.82 10.83
N GLN A 101 -10.42 -4.03 9.97
CA GLN A 101 -9.04 -3.60 10.20
C GLN A 101 -8.89 -2.73 11.45
N LEU A 102 -9.82 -1.79 11.68
CA LEU A 102 -9.79 -0.93 12.87
C LEU A 102 -10.00 -1.75 14.16
N ILE A 103 -10.88 -2.75 14.13
CA ILE A 103 -11.06 -3.68 15.27
C ILE A 103 -9.77 -4.45 15.54
N ALA A 104 -9.14 -5.01 14.52
CA ALA A 104 -7.94 -5.81 14.70
C ALA A 104 -6.75 -4.96 15.19
N VAL A 105 -6.69 -3.68 14.82
CA VAL A 105 -5.76 -2.70 15.40
C VAL A 105 -6.08 -2.45 16.89
N ALA A 106 -7.35 -2.24 17.24
CA ALA A 106 -7.76 -2.02 18.63
C ALA A 106 -7.37 -3.18 19.53
N GLU A 107 -7.65 -4.42 19.10
CA GLU A 107 -7.28 -5.63 19.83
C GLU A 107 -5.76 -5.73 20.05
N CYS A 108 -4.96 -5.34 19.05
CA CYS A 108 -3.51 -5.28 19.19
C CYS A 108 -3.08 -4.23 20.23
N LEU A 109 -3.62 -3.01 20.15
CA LEU A 109 -3.30 -1.93 21.08
C LEU A 109 -3.67 -2.30 22.52
N GLU A 110 -4.85 -2.88 22.74
CA GLU A 110 -5.28 -3.38 24.04
C GLU A 110 -4.38 -4.50 24.56
N GLY A 111 -3.96 -5.42 23.68
CA GLY A 111 -2.99 -6.48 24.01
C GLY A 111 -1.62 -5.93 24.44
N GLN A 112 -1.27 -4.72 24.02
CA GLN A 112 -0.06 -4.00 24.42
C GLN A 112 -0.28 -3.09 25.65
N GLY A 113 -1.47 -3.11 26.24
CA GLY A 113 -1.81 -2.34 27.44
C GLY A 113 -2.28 -0.91 27.17
N VAL A 114 -2.56 -0.55 25.92
CA VAL A 114 -3.16 0.74 25.56
C VAL A 114 -4.68 0.65 25.72
N SER A 115 -5.27 1.58 26.46
CA SER A 115 -6.73 1.66 26.58
C SER A 115 -7.32 2.24 25.30
N VAL A 116 -8.20 1.50 24.64
CA VAL A 116 -8.94 1.94 23.44
C VAL A 116 -10.43 2.14 23.79
N PRO A 117 -11.13 3.18 23.29
CA PRO A 117 -12.56 3.32 23.47
C PRO A 117 -13.29 2.21 22.74
N ASP A 118 -14.37 1.73 23.35
CA ASP A 118 -15.22 0.73 22.73
C ASP A 118 -15.67 1.16 21.32
N PRO A 119 -15.53 0.29 20.31
CA PRO A 119 -16.00 0.57 18.97
C PRO A 119 -17.54 0.66 18.95
N PRO A 120 -18.11 1.45 18.01
CA PRO A 120 -19.52 1.34 17.68
C PRO A 120 -19.82 -0.07 17.17
N SER A 121 -21.09 -0.46 17.09
CA SER A 121 -21.44 -1.68 16.37
C SER A 121 -21.08 -1.56 14.89
N LYS A 122 -20.75 -2.67 14.22
CA LYS A 122 -20.49 -2.69 12.77
C LYS A 122 -21.61 -2.01 11.97
N ALA A 123 -22.87 -2.25 12.33
CA ALA A 123 -24.00 -1.59 11.68
C ALA A 123 -23.98 -0.07 11.85
N ALA A 124 -23.67 0.44 13.05
CA ALA A 124 -23.57 1.87 13.29
C ALA A 124 -22.40 2.52 12.53
N TYR A 125 -21.26 1.82 12.40
CA TYR A 125 -20.13 2.27 11.59
C TYR A 125 -20.50 2.38 10.11
N LEU A 126 -21.16 1.35 9.55
CA LEU A 126 -21.64 1.35 8.17
C LEU A 126 -22.73 2.42 7.92
N ASP A 127 -23.48 2.80 8.95
CA ASP A 127 -24.44 3.92 8.91
C ASP A 127 -23.76 5.30 9.07
N GLY A 128 -22.42 5.35 9.20
CA GLY A 128 -21.61 6.57 9.21
C GLY A 128 -21.13 7.02 10.60
N ALA A 129 -21.21 6.17 11.62
CA ALA A 129 -20.58 6.48 12.91
C ALA A 129 -19.05 6.45 12.78
N TRP A 130 -18.41 7.58 13.09
CA TRP A 130 -16.95 7.67 13.13
C TRP A 130 -16.39 7.01 14.38
N TRP A 131 -15.33 6.23 14.21
CA TRP A 131 -14.50 5.71 15.29
C TRP A 131 -13.11 5.37 14.75
N ASP A 132 -12.09 5.76 15.50
CA ASP A 132 -10.70 5.44 15.20
C ASP A 132 -10.02 4.96 16.51
N PRO A 133 -9.44 3.75 16.56
CA PRO A 133 -8.73 3.24 17.73
C PRO A 133 -7.49 4.07 18.09
N TYR A 134 -6.97 4.90 17.17
CA TYR A 134 -5.90 5.84 17.42
C TYR A 134 -6.39 7.18 18.02
N ASP A 135 -7.70 7.45 18.08
CA ASP A 135 -8.23 8.61 18.83
C ASP A 135 -8.10 8.39 20.35
N ALA A 136 -7.98 7.12 20.76
CA ALA A 136 -8.02 6.63 22.12
C ALA A 136 -7.06 7.27 23.12
N ALA A 137 -5.87 7.65 22.68
CA ALA A 137 -4.75 7.78 23.59
C ALA A 137 -3.96 9.07 23.41
N GLY A 138 -4.61 10.20 23.07
CA GLY A 138 -3.86 11.43 22.86
C GLY A 138 -2.63 11.20 21.97
N PHE A 139 -2.78 10.36 20.94
CA PHE A 139 -1.71 9.88 20.05
C PHE A 139 -0.93 11.06 19.43
N PHE A 140 -1.56 12.23 19.39
CA PHE A 140 -0.97 13.55 19.14
C PHE A 140 0.20 13.95 20.06
N THR A 141 0.47 13.23 21.15
CA THR A 141 1.63 13.49 22.02
C THR A 141 2.96 13.09 21.40
N GLY A 142 2.94 12.30 20.31
CA GLY A 142 4.11 12.08 19.45
C GLY A 142 5.27 11.34 20.13
N SER A 143 5.01 10.56 21.18
CA SER A 143 6.08 9.79 21.81
C SER A 143 6.62 8.72 20.85
N PRO A 144 7.96 8.51 20.81
CA PRO A 144 8.56 7.53 19.90
C PRO A 144 8.03 6.10 20.11
N GLU A 145 7.82 5.71 21.36
CA GLU A 145 7.29 4.40 21.76
C GLU A 145 5.87 4.17 21.24
N MET A 146 5.03 5.21 21.29
CA MET A 146 3.66 5.13 20.81
C MET A 146 3.59 5.08 19.26
N THR A 147 4.50 5.80 18.59
CA THR A 147 4.66 5.74 17.13
C THR A 147 5.06 4.34 16.67
N GLU A 148 5.99 3.70 17.39
CA GLU A 148 6.45 2.36 17.08
C GLU A 148 5.36 1.30 17.30
N LEU A 149 4.58 1.45 18.38
CA LEU A 149 3.46 0.55 18.65
C LEU A 149 2.37 0.60 17.56
N VAL A 150 2.05 1.80 17.06
CA VAL A 150 1.09 1.97 15.95
C VAL A 150 1.60 1.33 14.69
N ALA A 151 2.87 1.59 14.36
CA ALA A 151 3.49 0.96 13.20
C ALA A 151 3.52 -0.57 13.36
N GLN A 152 3.69 -1.10 14.57
CA GLN A 152 3.64 -2.54 14.83
C GLN A 152 2.22 -3.10 14.66
N CYS A 153 1.21 -2.50 15.31
CA CYS A 153 -0.18 -2.97 15.23
C CYS A 153 -0.79 -2.79 13.83
N GLY A 154 -0.42 -1.73 13.11
CA GLY A 154 -0.84 -1.51 11.72
C GLY A 154 -0.17 -2.48 10.73
N ARG A 155 1.06 -2.94 11.00
CA ARG A 155 1.77 -3.93 10.16
C ARG A 155 1.33 -5.37 10.41
N MET A 156 0.81 -5.69 11.60
CA MET A 156 0.40 -7.06 11.95
C MET A 156 -0.97 -7.48 11.40
N ASN A 157 -1.72 -6.56 10.78
CA ASN A 157 -2.93 -6.87 10.02
C ASN A 157 -2.77 -6.55 8.53
N PRO A 158 -1.97 -7.33 7.79
CA PRO A 158 -2.05 -7.28 6.35
C PRO A 158 -3.47 -7.72 5.92
N PRO A 159 -4.08 -7.03 4.95
CA PRO A 159 -5.30 -7.45 4.29
C PRO A 159 -5.23 -8.92 3.86
N SER A 160 -6.02 -9.77 4.51
CA SER A 160 -6.21 -11.16 4.07
C SER A 160 -7.17 -11.26 2.90
#